data_AF-A0A1W9ZLX5-F1
#
_entry.id   AF-A0A1W9ZLX5-F1
#
_cell.length_a   1.000
_cell.length_b   1.000
_cell.length_c   1.000
_cell.angle_alpha   90.00
_cell.angle_beta   90.00
_cell.angle_gamma   90.00
#
_symmetry.space_group_name_H-M   'P 1'
#
loop_
_entity.id
_entity.type
_entity.pdbx_description
1 polymer ?
#
loop_
_entity_poly.entity_id
_entity_poly.type
_entity_poly.pdbx_seq_one_letter_code
_entity_poly.pdbx_strand_id
1 'polypeptide(L)'
;PNPKATVALLRRVEDVLDIAVPLGDLPAQAEAWEREITEMTADDEELADYVQSLEQHGDAALDVNEVMGKIDGDALAAEFERYLRRRPGFGR
;
A
#
# COMPACT_ATOMS: atom_id res chain seq x y z
N PRO A 1 -15.07 -6.36 5.53
CA PRO A 1 -14.13 -5.26 5.87
C PRO A 1 -12.78 -5.51 5.19
N ASN A 2 -12.14 -4.51 4.58
CA ASN A 2 -10.85 -4.67 3.88
C ASN A 2 -9.71 -3.97 4.67
N PRO A 3 -8.88 -4.72 5.41
CA PRO A 3 -7.83 -4.15 6.26
C PRO A 3 -6.74 -3.40 5.47
N LYS A 4 -6.40 -3.86 4.25
CA LYS A 4 -5.46 -3.19 3.36
C LYS A 4 -5.94 -1.79 2.97
N ALA A 5 -7.23 -1.66 2.66
CA ALA A 5 -7.86 -0.37 2.38
C ALA A 5 -7.88 0.54 3.61
N THR A 6 -8.20 0.00 4.81
CA THR A 6 -8.17 0.78 6.06
C THR A 6 -6.78 1.33 6.35
N VAL A 7 -5.73 0.52 6.21
CA VAL A 7 -4.33 0.98 6.39
C VAL A 7 -3.98 2.07 5.40
N ALA A 8 -4.35 1.93 4.13
CA ALA A 8 -4.08 2.94 3.10
C ALA A 8 -4.76 4.27 3.40
N LEU A 9 -6.02 4.25 3.84
CA LEU A 9 -6.76 5.45 4.22
C LEU A 9 -6.14 6.13 5.45
N LEU A 10 -5.76 5.36 6.47
CA LEU A 10 -5.14 5.92 7.67
C LEU A 10 -3.78 6.57 7.35
N ARG A 11 -2.95 5.94 6.51
CA ARG A 11 -1.70 6.55 6.01
C ARG A 11 -1.97 7.87 5.29
N ARG A 12 -2.99 7.91 4.43
CA ARG A 12 -3.35 9.15 3.73
C ARG A 12 -3.80 10.25 4.69
N VAL A 13 -4.53 9.88 5.74
CA VAL A 13 -4.95 10.82 6.80
C VAL A 13 -3.72 11.32 7.59
N GLU A 14 -2.78 10.45 7.95
CA GLU A 14 -1.51 10.84 8.58
C GLU A 14 -0.76 11.88 7.74
N ASP A 15 -0.78 11.71 6.42
CA ASP A 15 -0.09 12.59 5.46
C ASP A 15 -0.74 13.95 5.32
N VAL A 16 -2.07 14.01 5.34
CA VAL A 16 -2.83 15.27 5.24
C VAL A 16 -2.77 16.06 6.55
N LEU A 17 -2.81 15.36 7.69
CA LEU A 17 -2.86 16.00 9.01
C LEU A 17 -1.48 16.19 9.66
N ASP A 18 -0.42 15.59 9.10
CA ASP A 18 0.94 15.55 9.66
C ASP A 18 0.99 15.06 11.12
N ILE A 19 0.06 14.16 11.47
CA ILE A 19 -0.07 13.53 12.79
C ILE A 19 0.15 12.03 12.62
N ALA A 20 0.96 11.44 13.51
CA ALA A 20 1.14 10.00 13.57
C ALA A 20 -0.13 9.30 14.06
N VAL A 21 -0.59 8.29 13.32
CA VAL A 21 -1.72 7.43 13.66
C VAL A 21 -1.17 6.07 14.10
N PRO A 22 -1.46 5.63 15.34
CA PRO A 22 -1.06 4.31 15.79
C PRO A 22 -1.88 3.25 15.05
N LEU A 23 -1.24 2.53 14.13
CA LEU A 23 -1.90 1.48 13.34
C LEU A 23 -2.09 0.17 14.13
N GLY A 24 -1.39 -0.01 15.25
CA GLY A 24 -1.43 -1.25 16.04
C GLY A 24 -1.16 -2.48 15.16
N ASP A 25 -2.02 -3.48 15.26
CA ASP A 25 -1.90 -4.75 14.51
C ASP A 25 -2.52 -4.70 13.11
N LEU A 26 -3.09 -3.57 12.67
CA LEU A 26 -3.74 -3.46 11.36
C LEU A 26 -2.82 -3.84 10.19
N PRO A 27 -1.53 -3.49 10.15
CA PRO A 27 -0.64 -3.93 9.08
C PRO A 27 -0.48 -5.45 9.05
N ALA A 28 -0.33 -6.09 10.21
CA ALA A 28 -0.22 -7.55 10.29
C ALA A 28 -1.53 -8.24 9.89
N GLN A 29 -2.68 -7.67 10.26
CA GLN A 29 -3.99 -8.15 9.82
C GLN A 29 -4.18 -7.99 8.30
N ALA A 30 -3.70 -6.91 7.71
CA ALA A 30 -3.75 -6.70 6.26
C ALA A 30 -2.90 -7.75 5.52
N GLU A 31 -1.70 -8.03 6.00
CA GLU A 31 -0.81 -9.05 5.42
C GLU A 31 -1.38 -10.47 5.57
N ALA A 32 -1.92 -10.80 6.75
CA ALA A 32 -2.57 -12.09 6.98
C ALA A 32 -3.77 -12.30 6.05
N TRP A 33 -4.61 -11.26 5.91
CA TRP A 33 -5.77 -11.29 5.04
C TRP A 33 -5.39 -11.41 3.55
N GLU A 34 -4.35 -10.70 3.11
CA GLU A 34 -3.86 -10.79 1.73
C GLU A 34 -3.36 -12.20 1.42
N ARG A 35 -2.57 -12.79 2.32
CA ARG A 35 -2.09 -14.18 2.17
C ARG A 35 -3.24 -15.17 2.08
N GLU A 36 -4.22 -15.07 2.97
CA GLU A 36 -5.39 -15.95 2.99
C GLU A 36 -6.17 -15.86 1.66
N ILE A 37 -6.35 -14.65 1.13
CA ILE A 37 -7.02 -14.48 -0.16
C ILE A 37 -6.20 -15.01 -1.32
N THR A 38 -4.89 -14.76 -1.35
CA THR A 38 -4.02 -15.30 -2.40
C THR A 38 -4.04 -16.82 -2.38
N GLU A 39 -3.99 -17.45 -1.21
CA GLU A 39 -4.08 -18.90 -1.06
C GLU A 39 -5.44 -19.44 -1.53
N MET A 40 -6.56 -18.83 -1.13
CA MET A 40 -7.90 -19.23 -1.59
C MET A 40 -8.10 -19.04 -3.10
N THR A 41 -7.45 -18.04 -3.69
CA THR A 41 -7.57 -17.74 -5.12
C THR A 41 -6.71 -18.68 -5.97
N ALA A 42 -5.62 -19.21 -5.41
CA ALA A 42 -4.73 -20.12 -6.13
C ALA A 42 -5.38 -21.47 -6.47
N ASP A 43 -6.38 -21.88 -5.70
CA ASP A 43 -7.10 -23.15 -5.90
C ASP A 43 -8.26 -23.03 -6.92
N ASP A 44 -8.61 -21.82 -7.37
CA ASP A 44 -9.69 -21.53 -8.31
C ASP A 44 -9.16 -20.80 -9.57
N GLU A 45 -9.00 -21.57 -10.64
CA GLU A 45 -8.41 -21.11 -11.92
C GLU A 45 -9.23 -19.99 -12.58
N GLU A 46 -10.57 -20.00 -12.43
CA GLU A 46 -11.45 -18.94 -12.97
C GLU A 46 -11.28 -17.63 -12.18
N LEU A 47 -11.18 -17.74 -10.85
CA LEU A 47 -10.96 -16.58 -10.00
C LEU A 47 -9.54 -16.01 -10.17
N ALA A 48 -8.54 -16.86 -10.37
CA ALA A 48 -7.16 -16.45 -10.64
C ALA A 48 -7.05 -15.65 -11.94
N ASP A 49 -7.67 -16.14 -13.03
CA ASP A 49 -7.72 -15.42 -14.31
C ASP A 49 -8.43 -14.07 -14.18
N TYR A 50 -9.53 -14.02 -13.40
CA TYR A 50 -10.25 -12.78 -13.15
C TYR A 50 -9.39 -11.77 -12.37
N VAL A 51 -8.72 -12.20 -11.29
CA VAL A 51 -7.81 -11.34 -10.52
C VAL A 51 -6.65 -10.85 -11.38
N GLN A 52 -6.05 -11.71 -12.19
CA GLN A 52 -4.98 -11.33 -13.10
C GLN A 52 -5.44 -10.26 -14.11
N SER A 53 -6.67 -10.38 -14.63
CA SER A 53 -7.22 -9.36 -15.53
C SER A 53 -7.40 -7.99 -14.85
N LEU A 54 -7.80 -7.99 -13.57
CA LEU A 54 -7.94 -6.77 -12.78
C LEU A 54 -6.58 -6.11 -12.51
N GLU A 55 -5.55 -6.91 -12.21
CA GLU A 55 -4.18 -6.42 -12.02
C GLU A 55 -3.62 -5.81 -13.30
N GLN A 56 -3.76 -6.50 -14.45
CA GLN A 56 -3.31 -5.98 -15.74
C GLN A 56 -3.99 -4.65 -16.11
N HIS A 57 -5.28 -4.50 -15.83
CA HIS A 57 -5.99 -3.23 -16.04
C HIS A 57 -5.52 -2.13 -15.09
N GLY A 58 -5.23 -2.46 -13.83
CA GLY A 58 -4.67 -1.53 -12.84
C GLY A 58 -3.26 -1.06 -13.23
N ASP A 59 -2.39 -1.99 -13.62
CA ASP A 59 -1.03 -1.70 -14.07
C ASP A 59 -1.01 -0.91 -15.38
N ALA A 60 -1.93 -1.19 -16.32
CA ALA A 60 -2.06 -0.40 -17.54
C ALA A 60 -2.55 1.04 -17.26
N ALA A 61 -3.33 1.24 -16.20
CA ALA A 61 -3.72 2.58 -15.74
C ALA A 61 -2.59 3.30 -14.98
N LEU A 62 -1.62 2.55 -14.45
CA LEU A 62 -0.44 3.01 -13.75
C LEU A 62 0.82 2.70 -14.59
N ASP A 63 0.97 3.31 -15.77
CA ASP A 63 2.21 3.16 -16.54
C ASP A 63 3.40 3.57 -15.66
N VAL A 64 4.18 2.57 -15.21
CA VAL A 64 5.26 2.74 -14.24
C VAL A 64 6.31 3.73 -14.76
N ASN A 65 6.51 3.84 -16.08
CA ASN A 65 7.39 4.87 -16.66
C ASN A 65 6.80 6.27 -16.56
N GLU A 66 5.48 6.42 -16.74
CA GLU A 66 4.80 7.70 -16.60
C GLU A 66 4.68 8.11 -15.12
N VAL A 67 4.50 7.15 -14.21
CA VAL A 67 4.48 7.36 -12.76
C VAL A 67 5.88 7.70 -12.24
N MET A 68 6.91 6.94 -12.60
CA MET A 68 8.30 7.20 -12.18
C MET A 68 8.85 8.50 -12.78
N GLY A 69 8.43 8.90 -13.98
CA GLY A 69 8.75 10.21 -14.56
C GLY A 69 8.08 11.40 -13.85
N LYS A 70 7.00 11.17 -13.10
CA LYS A 70 6.30 12.17 -12.28
C LYS A 70 6.74 12.16 -10.80
N ILE A 71 7.37 11.09 -10.33
CA ILE A 71 7.96 11.01 -8.98
C ILE A 71 9.35 11.67 -9.04
N ASP A 72 9.39 12.96 -8.74
CA ASP A 72 10.65 13.68 -8.51
C ASP A 72 11.36 13.07 -7.28
N GLY A 73 12.64 12.71 -7.43
CA GLY A 73 13.41 12.06 -6.36
C GLY A 73 13.49 12.89 -5.09
N ASP A 74 13.47 14.22 -5.24
CA ASP A 74 13.44 15.17 -4.12
C ASP A 74 12.09 15.14 -3.39
N ALA A 75 10.99 14.95 -4.11
CA ALA A 75 9.66 14.80 -3.51
C ALA A 75 9.56 13.50 -2.71
N LEU A 76 10.10 12.40 -3.24
CA LEU A 76 10.14 11.11 -2.54
C LEU A 76 11.01 11.19 -1.28
N ALA A 77 12.16 11.85 -1.34
CA ALA A 77 13.03 12.07 -0.18
C ALA A 77 12.34 12.89 0.91
N ALA A 78 11.65 13.97 0.53
CA ALA A 78 10.88 14.80 1.46
C ALA A 78 9.75 14.02 2.16
N GLU A 79 9.06 13.12 1.44
CA GLU A 79 8.07 12.23 2.07
C GLU A 79 8.71 11.24 3.04
N PHE A 80 9.88 10.71 2.69
CA PHE A 80 10.65 9.80 3.56
C PHE A 80 11.10 10.50 4.85
N GLU A 81 11.62 11.73 4.75
CA GLU A 81 11.98 12.54 5.91
C GLU A 81 10.76 12.87 6.79
N ARG A 82 9.63 13.26 6.18
CA ARG A 82 8.37 13.49 6.91
C ARG A 82 7.88 12.22 7.61
N TYR A 83 8.02 11.07 6.97
CA TYR A 83 7.68 9.77 7.56
C TYR A 83 8.57 9.43 8.76
N LEU A 84 9.90 9.59 8.63
CA LEU A 84 10.86 9.34 9.71
C LEU A 84 10.68 10.30 10.89
N ARG A 85 10.39 11.58 10.62
CA ARG A 85 10.10 12.58 11.66
C ARG A 85 8.89 12.20 12.52
N ARG A 86 7.87 11.57 11.92
CA ARG A 86 6.67 11.08 12.63
C ARG A 86 6.95 9.78 13.42
N ARG A 87 8.07 9.09 13.16
CA ARG A 87 8.44 7.80 13.78
C ARG A 87 9.89 7.78 14.27
N PRO A 88 10.21 8.47 15.38
CA PRO A 88 11.53 8.44 15.98
C PRO A 88 11.81 7.05 16.59
N GLY A 89 12.42 6.15 15.82
CA GLY A 89 12.72 4.78 16.23
C GLY A 89 13.08 3.84 15.08
N PHE A 90 12.83 4.22 13.83
CA PHE A 90 13.11 3.41 12.64
C PHE A 90 14.61 3.33 12.24
N GLY A 91 15.53 3.78 13.10
CA GLY A 91 16.96 3.90 12.78
C GLY A 91 17.91 3.51 13.91
N ARG A 92 17.47 2.69 14.87
CA ARG A 92 18.31 2.14 15.93
C ARG A 92 18.05 0.66 16.13
#